data_AF-A0A2E6I853-F1
#
_entry.id   AF-A0A2E6I853-F1
#
_cell.length_a   1.000
_cell.length_b   1.000
_cell.length_c   1.000
_cell.angle_alpha   90.00
_cell.angle_beta   90.00
_cell.angle_gamma   90.00
#
_symmetry.space_group_name_H-M   'P 1'
#
loop_
_entity.id
_entity.type
_entity.pdbx_description
1 polymer ?
#
loop_
_entity_poly.entity_id
_entity_poly.type
_entity_poly.pdbx_seq_one_letter_code
_entity_poly.pdbx_strand_id
1 'polypeptide(L)'
;MLKKTVMREYWRVQQSQTLISMAFWVTTLTLLTWPYVKWRFDPNTDILGISMTYWGLASIGLFVIFCVLMIGYLYDVIFSLWRAHQSVIQERNPYTTYMLNGPVGAVLAQTNEILKRLSDDEDIKNHTDFVDRWLEWSGHQELWKRTMEGFTEVMGDENPVMLHVHENNDD
;
A
#
# COMPACT_ATOMS: atom_id res chain seq x y z
N MET A 1 19.62 16.61 18.31
CA MET A 1 19.45 15.19 18.68
C MET A 1 18.06 14.93 19.26
N LEU A 2 17.65 15.65 20.32
CA LEU A 2 16.33 15.53 20.96
C LEU A 2 15.13 15.61 19.98
N LYS A 3 15.11 16.62 19.09
CA LYS A 3 14.05 16.80 18.08
C LYS A 3 13.87 15.57 17.17
N LYS A 4 14.98 14.91 16.78
CA LYS A 4 14.95 13.73 15.90
C LYS A 4 14.40 12.50 16.62
N THR A 5 14.76 12.32 17.89
CA THR A 5 14.22 11.24 18.74
C THR A 5 12.73 11.44 19.03
N VAL A 6 12.32 12.66 19.36
CA VAL A 6 10.90 12.99 19.59
C VAL A 6 10.08 12.77 18.32
N MET A 7 10.58 13.20 17.16
CA MET A 7 9.92 12.96 15.87
C MET A 7 9.74 11.46 15.60
N ARG A 8 10.73 10.64 15.96
CA ARG A 8 10.71 9.19 15.76
C ARG A 8 9.70 8.49 16.67
N GLU A 9 9.63 8.89 17.94
CA GLU A 9 8.61 8.34 18.86
C GLU A 9 7.21 8.83 18.51
N TYR A 10 7.05 10.10 18.14
CA TYR A 10 5.79 10.64 17.63
C TYR A 10 5.27 9.84 16.44
N TRP A 11 6.16 9.52 15.49
CA TRP A 11 5.82 8.68 14.34
C TRP A 11 5.30 7.29 14.75
N ARG A 12 5.94 6.64 15.74
CA ARG A 12 5.49 5.33 16.25
C ARG A 12 4.14 5.41 16.96
N VAL A 13 3.90 6.49 17.70
CA VAL A 13 2.59 6.75 18.34
C VAL A 13 1.52 6.94 17.28
N GLN A 14 1.80 7.70 16.23
CA GLN A 14 0.85 7.92 15.13
C GLN A 14 0.51 6.61 14.40
N GLN A 15 1.50 5.74 14.17
CA GLN A 15 1.26 4.43 13.55
C GLN A 15 0.45 3.48 14.45
N SER A 16 0.58 3.58 15.77
CA SER A 16 -0.14 2.74 16.74
C SER A 16 -1.50 3.31 17.17
N GLN A 17 -1.81 4.56 16.82
CA GLN A 17 -3.06 5.24 17.19
C GLN A 17 -4.31 4.43 16.84
N THR A 18 -4.35 3.83 15.65
CA THR A 18 -5.51 3.03 15.20
C THR A 18 -5.71 1.79 16.06
N LEU A 19 -4.63 1.10 16.42
CA LEU A 19 -4.69 -0.11 17.26
C LEU A 19 -5.12 0.24 18.69
N ILE A 20 -4.56 1.30 19.25
CA ILE A 20 -4.89 1.78 20.61
C ILE A 20 -6.35 2.23 20.65
N SER A 21 -6.80 2.99 19.66
CA SER A 21 -8.20 3.44 19.54
C SER A 21 -9.16 2.25 19.45
N MET A 22 -8.84 1.25 18.61
CA MET A 22 -9.66 0.05 18.47
C MET A 22 -9.76 -0.74 19.79
N ALA A 23 -8.64 -0.97 20.45
CA ALA A 23 -8.60 -1.66 21.74
C ALA A 23 -9.39 -0.89 22.82
N PHE A 24 -9.26 0.44 22.84
CA PHE A 24 -10.02 1.31 23.74
C PHE A 24 -11.53 1.19 23.48
N TRP A 25 -11.98 1.30 22.24
CA TRP A 25 -13.40 1.22 21.90
C TRP A 25 -14.02 -0.16 22.19
N VAL A 26 -13.30 -1.24 21.91
CA VAL A 26 -13.78 -2.59 22.24
C VAL A 26 -13.92 -2.73 23.76
N THR A 27 -12.92 -2.28 24.53
CA THR A 27 -12.92 -2.38 25.99
C THR A 27 -14.03 -1.53 26.61
N THR A 28 -14.21 -0.29 26.15
CA THR A 28 -15.26 0.61 26.66
C THR A 28 -16.65 0.09 26.35
N LEU A 29 -16.91 -0.38 25.14
CA LEU A 29 -18.20 -0.98 24.77
C LEU A 29 -18.48 -2.24 25.59
N THR A 30 -17.47 -3.08 25.81
CA THR A 30 -17.60 -4.29 26.63
C THR A 30 -17.99 -3.97 28.07
N LEU A 31 -17.27 -3.02 28.70
CA LEU A 31 -17.53 -2.59 30.07
C LEU A 31 -18.87 -1.88 30.23
N LEU A 32 -19.26 -1.07 29.25
CA LEU A 32 -20.54 -0.36 29.26
C LEU A 32 -21.72 -1.31 29.07
N THR A 33 -21.53 -2.40 28.33
CA THR A 33 -22.55 -3.43 28.09
C THR A 33 -22.70 -4.40 29.27
N TRP A 34 -21.62 -4.68 30.00
CA TRP A 34 -21.61 -5.58 31.16
C TRP A 34 -22.78 -5.41 32.15
N PRO A 35 -23.08 -4.20 32.68
CA PRO A 35 -24.17 -4.04 33.66
C PRO A 35 -25.55 -4.46 33.13
N TYR A 36 -25.76 -4.44 31.80
CA TYR A 36 -27.01 -4.85 31.16
C TYR A 36 -27.12 -6.36 30.95
N VAL A 37 -26.00 -7.08 30.92
CA VAL A 37 -25.94 -8.53 30.60
C VAL A 37 -25.51 -9.37 31.80
N LYS A 38 -25.00 -8.75 32.88
CA LYS A 38 -24.53 -9.43 34.09
C LYS A 38 -25.55 -10.39 34.71
N TRP A 39 -26.85 -10.16 34.51
CA TRP A 39 -27.92 -11.03 35.02
C TRP A 39 -27.88 -12.45 34.43
N ARG A 40 -27.22 -12.63 33.27
CA ARG A 40 -27.12 -13.92 32.59
C ARG A 40 -25.99 -14.80 33.13
N PHE A 41 -25.07 -14.23 33.90
CA PHE A 41 -23.88 -14.89 34.41
C PHE A 41 -23.96 -14.98 35.94
N ASP A 42 -23.93 -16.19 36.49
CA ASP A 42 -23.86 -16.38 37.94
C ASP A 42 -22.39 -16.25 38.39
N PRO A 43 -22.04 -15.22 39.19
CA PRO A 43 -20.67 -14.99 39.61
C PRO A 43 -20.11 -16.08 40.53
N ASN A 44 -20.96 -16.92 41.13
CA ASN A 44 -20.55 -18.00 42.03
C ASN A 44 -20.19 -19.30 41.28
N THR A 45 -20.40 -19.32 39.96
CA THR A 45 -20.04 -20.47 39.14
C THR A 45 -18.66 -20.25 38.54
N ASP A 46 -17.74 -21.17 38.82
CA ASP A 46 -16.43 -21.19 38.20
C ASP A 46 -16.41 -22.21 37.06
N ILE A 47 -15.95 -21.78 35.89
CA ILE A 47 -15.69 -22.68 34.76
C ILE A 47 -14.19 -22.68 34.53
N LEU A 48 -13.57 -23.87 34.59
CA LEU A 48 -12.13 -24.06 34.42
C LEU A 48 -11.27 -23.25 35.42
N GLY A 49 -11.79 -23.03 36.63
CA GLY A 49 -11.10 -22.26 37.69
C GLY A 49 -11.10 -20.74 37.47
N ILE A 50 -11.85 -20.25 36.49
CA ILE A 50 -12.04 -18.82 36.22
C ILE A 50 -13.51 -18.47 36.46
N SER A 51 -13.76 -17.39 37.21
CA SER A 51 -15.12 -16.89 37.46
C SER A 51 -15.86 -16.62 36.15
N MET A 52 -17.14 -17.03 36.10
CA MET A 52 -18.04 -16.82 34.96
C MET A 52 -18.10 -15.35 34.51
N THR A 53 -17.79 -14.40 35.40
CA THR A 53 -17.68 -12.97 35.12
C THR A 53 -16.68 -12.67 33.99
N TYR A 54 -15.49 -13.29 34.02
CA TYR A 54 -14.45 -13.04 33.00
C TYR A 54 -14.81 -13.66 31.66
N TRP A 55 -15.44 -14.84 31.67
CA TRP A 55 -16.00 -15.45 30.47
C TRP A 55 -17.09 -14.60 29.84
N GLY A 56 -17.96 -14.02 30.67
CA GLY A 56 -19.00 -13.09 30.22
C GLY A 56 -18.40 -11.84 29.55
N LEU A 57 -17.42 -11.21 30.19
CA LEU A 57 -16.70 -10.07 29.60
C LEU A 57 -15.99 -10.42 28.29
N ALA A 58 -15.31 -11.57 28.24
CA ALA A 58 -14.63 -12.04 27.04
C ALA A 58 -15.62 -12.29 25.89
N SER A 59 -16.78 -12.89 26.18
CA SER A 59 -17.81 -13.18 25.17
C SER A 59 -18.39 -11.90 24.55
N ILE A 60 -18.63 -10.88 25.37
CA ILE A 60 -19.12 -9.57 24.91
C ILE A 60 -18.03 -8.89 24.06
N GLY A 61 -16.78 -8.89 24.52
CA GLY A 61 -15.67 -8.30 23.77
C GLY A 61 -15.48 -8.95 22.39
N LEU A 62 -15.55 -10.28 22.34
CA LEU A 62 -15.48 -11.04 21.08
C LEU A 62 -16.66 -10.71 20.16
N PHE A 63 -17.87 -10.57 20.71
CA PHE A 63 -19.04 -10.17 19.94
C PHE A 63 -18.91 -8.76 19.35
N VAL A 64 -18.40 -7.80 20.10
CA VAL A 64 -18.14 -6.43 19.60
C VAL A 64 -17.11 -6.47 18.47
N ILE A 65 -16.01 -7.20 18.63
CA ILE A 65 -15.00 -7.38 17.57
C ILE A 65 -15.64 -8.00 16.32
N PHE A 66 -16.46 -9.05 16.50
CA PHE A 66 -17.17 -9.69 15.39
C PHE A 66 -18.08 -8.71 14.65
N CYS A 67 -18.86 -7.89 15.35
CA CYS A 67 -19.71 -6.86 14.75
C CYS A 67 -18.89 -5.83 13.95
N VAL A 68 -17.77 -5.36 14.50
CA VAL A 68 -16.88 -4.42 13.81
C VAL A 68 -16.28 -5.04 12.54
N LEU A 69 -15.84 -6.30 12.62
CA LEU A 69 -15.33 -7.05 11.47
C LEU A 69 -16.41 -7.29 10.41
N MET A 70 -17.64 -7.62 10.82
CA MET A 70 -18.77 -7.78 9.90
C MET A 70 -19.10 -6.48 9.18
N ILE A 71 -19.11 -5.34 9.86
CA ILE A 71 -19.32 -4.03 9.24
C ILE A 71 -18.19 -3.73 8.24
N GLY A 72 -16.93 -3.99 8.62
CA GLY A 72 -15.79 -3.82 7.73
C GLY A 72 -15.87 -4.71 6.49
N TYR A 73 -16.29 -5.96 6.65
CA TYR A 73 -16.49 -6.89 5.55
C TYR A 73 -17.62 -6.43 4.61
N LEU A 74 -18.77 -6.02 5.15
CA LEU A 74 -19.85 -5.45 4.33
C LEU A 74 -19.38 -4.19 3.60
N TYR A 75 -18.58 -3.35 4.25
CA TYR A 75 -18.02 -2.15 3.64
C TYR A 75 -17.11 -2.49 2.45
N ASP A 76 -16.26 -3.49 2.57
CA ASP A 76 -15.37 -3.90 1.48
C ASP A 76 -16.13 -4.56 0.32
N VAL A 77 -17.05 -5.49 0.62
CA VAL A 77 -17.77 -6.28 -0.41
C VAL A 77 -18.82 -5.45 -1.16
N ILE A 78 -19.59 -4.61 -0.46
CA ILE A 78 -20.70 -3.86 -1.08
C ILE A 78 -20.19 -2.62 -1.80
N PHE A 79 -19.30 -1.88 -1.14
CA PHE A 79 -18.91 -0.58 -1.66
C PHE A 79 -17.67 -0.63 -2.55
N SER A 80 -16.85 -1.68 -2.47
CA SER A 80 -15.55 -1.79 -3.18
C SER A 80 -14.66 -0.54 -3.03
N LEU A 81 -14.97 0.34 -2.06
CA LEU A 81 -14.34 1.65 -1.89
C LEU A 81 -12.89 1.48 -1.45
N TRP A 82 -12.59 0.38 -0.77
CA TRP A 82 -11.24 0.02 -0.39
C TRP A 82 -10.30 -0.08 -1.60
N ARG A 83 -10.70 -0.78 -2.67
CA ARG A 83 -9.87 -0.93 -3.87
C ARG A 83 -9.58 0.42 -4.53
N ALA A 84 -10.61 1.25 -4.66
CA ALA A 84 -10.48 2.60 -5.20
C ALA A 84 -9.63 3.51 -4.30
N HIS A 85 -9.73 3.35 -2.97
CA HIS A 85 -8.90 4.09 -2.04
C HIS A 85 -7.43 3.66 -2.11
N GLN A 86 -7.16 2.36 -2.23
CA GLN A 86 -5.80 1.84 -2.40
C GLN A 86 -5.17 2.31 -3.71
N SER A 87 -5.92 2.33 -4.83
CA SER A 87 -5.39 2.85 -6.09
C SER A 87 -5.04 4.34 -5.98
N VAL A 88 -5.90 5.15 -5.35
CA VAL A 88 -5.61 6.58 -5.11
C VAL A 88 -4.38 6.76 -4.21
N ILE A 89 -4.22 5.94 -3.16
CA ILE A 89 -3.01 5.98 -2.32
C ILE A 89 -1.77 5.64 -3.15
N GLN A 90 -1.85 4.63 -4.00
CA GLN A 90 -0.75 4.19 -4.84
C GLN A 90 -0.36 5.25 -5.88
N GLU A 91 -1.35 5.86 -6.54
CA GLU A 91 -1.16 6.95 -7.52
C GLU A 91 -0.57 8.20 -6.87
N ARG A 92 -1.02 8.52 -5.65
CA ARG A 92 -0.49 9.65 -4.87
C ARG A 92 0.88 9.36 -4.25
N ASN A 93 1.32 8.10 -4.22
CA ASN A 93 2.58 7.75 -3.61
C ASN A 93 3.73 8.12 -4.57
N PRO A 94 4.55 9.14 -4.24
CA PRO A 94 5.66 9.52 -5.10
C PRO A 94 6.65 8.35 -5.27
N TYR A 95 6.78 7.45 -4.28
CA TYR A 95 7.65 6.28 -4.43
C TYR A 95 7.15 5.33 -5.53
N THR A 96 5.84 5.08 -5.61
CA THR A 96 5.32 4.12 -6.60
C THR A 96 5.33 4.73 -7.99
N THR A 97 4.92 6.00 -8.10
CA THR A 97 4.91 6.73 -9.36
C THR A 97 6.34 6.92 -9.88
N TYR A 98 7.26 7.45 -9.08
CA TYR A 98 8.61 7.84 -9.53
C TYR A 98 9.66 6.74 -9.41
N MET A 99 9.68 5.96 -8.31
CA MET A 99 10.78 5.01 -8.07
C MET A 99 10.50 3.59 -8.56
N LEU A 100 9.25 3.22 -8.81
CA LEU A 100 8.89 1.88 -9.27
C LEU A 100 8.58 1.84 -10.78
N ASN A 101 7.74 2.75 -11.27
CA ASN A 101 7.33 2.72 -12.69
C ASN A 101 8.48 3.08 -13.64
N GLY A 102 9.38 3.98 -13.23
CA GLY A 102 10.55 4.36 -14.00
C GLY A 102 11.49 3.18 -14.32
N PRO A 103 12.05 2.47 -13.32
CA PRO A 103 12.86 1.28 -13.57
C PRO A 103 12.11 0.16 -14.30
N VAL A 104 10.80 -0.01 -14.08
CA VAL A 104 10.00 -1.00 -14.82
C VAL A 104 9.95 -0.64 -16.31
N GLY A 105 9.76 0.64 -16.65
CA GLY A 105 9.84 1.11 -18.04
C GLY A 105 11.23 0.93 -18.65
N ALA A 106 12.30 1.12 -17.86
CA ALA A 106 13.68 0.90 -18.31
C ALA A 106 13.94 -0.57 -18.66
N VAL A 107 13.46 -1.50 -17.83
CA VAL A 107 13.54 -2.95 -18.09
C VAL A 107 12.73 -3.33 -19.33
N LEU A 108 11.55 -2.73 -19.52
CA LEU A 108 10.75 -2.95 -20.72
C LEU A 108 11.49 -2.49 -21.98
N ALA A 109 12.10 -1.30 -21.97
CA ALA A 109 12.90 -0.79 -23.07
C ALA A 109 14.06 -1.72 -23.43
N GLN A 110 14.83 -2.17 -22.43
CA GLN A 110 15.93 -3.11 -22.64
C GLN A 110 15.43 -4.45 -23.20
N THR A 111 14.31 -4.96 -22.70
CA THR A 111 13.76 -6.24 -23.17
C THR A 111 13.23 -6.12 -24.60
N ASN A 112 12.61 -4.98 -24.95
CA ASN A 112 12.12 -4.72 -26.30
C ASN A 112 13.28 -4.71 -27.32
N GLU A 113 14.38 -4.02 -26.98
CA GLU A 113 15.59 -3.98 -27.80
C GLU A 113 16.26 -5.35 -27.97
N ILE A 114 16.32 -6.13 -26.89
CA ILE A 114 16.84 -7.51 -26.96
C ILE A 114 15.95 -8.34 -27.89
N LEU A 115 14.62 -8.20 -27.80
CA LEU A 115 13.68 -8.93 -28.64
C LEU A 115 13.80 -8.53 -30.12
N LYS A 116 13.97 -7.23 -30.41
CA LYS A 116 14.24 -6.71 -31.76
C LYS A 116 15.50 -7.31 -32.39
N ARG A 117 16.55 -7.51 -31.59
CA ARG A 117 17.84 -8.03 -32.08
C ARG A 117 17.86 -9.55 -32.22
N LEU A 118 17.04 -10.26 -31.46
CA LEU A 118 17.01 -11.72 -31.43
C LEU A 118 16.04 -12.35 -32.42
N SER A 119 15.01 -11.61 -32.86
CA SER A 119 13.95 -12.14 -33.69
C SER A 119 13.86 -11.47 -35.05
N ASP A 120 13.80 -12.27 -36.11
CA ASP A 120 13.55 -11.80 -37.47
C ASP A 120 12.08 -11.87 -37.90
N ASP A 121 11.21 -12.41 -37.03
CA ASP A 121 9.77 -12.58 -37.26
C ASP A 121 9.06 -11.22 -37.42
N GLU A 122 8.24 -11.11 -38.46
CA GLU A 122 7.49 -9.91 -38.81
C GLU A 122 6.43 -9.56 -37.74
N ASP A 123 5.80 -10.57 -37.11
CA ASP A 123 4.83 -10.35 -36.04
C ASP A 123 5.50 -9.82 -34.77
N ILE A 124 6.72 -10.28 -34.49
CA ILE A 124 7.52 -9.81 -33.35
C ILE A 124 8.01 -8.38 -33.61
N LYS A 125 8.48 -8.07 -34.83
CA LYS A 125 8.87 -6.71 -35.21
C LYS A 125 7.71 -5.72 -35.04
N ASN A 126 6.52 -6.08 -35.52
CA ASN A 126 5.30 -5.27 -35.34
C ASN A 126 4.96 -5.01 -33.87
N HIS A 127 5.11 -6.00 -32.99
CA HIS A 127 4.91 -5.83 -31.55
C HIS A 127 5.95 -4.90 -30.94
N THR A 128 7.22 -5.09 -31.28
CA THR A 128 8.30 -4.27 -30.73
C THR A 128 8.23 -2.81 -31.20
N ASP A 129 7.73 -2.55 -32.41
CA ASP A 129 7.49 -1.19 -32.91
C ASP A 129 6.31 -0.50 -32.21
N PHE A 130 5.29 -1.26 -31.80
CA PHE A 130 4.24 -0.73 -30.95
C PHE A 130 4.79 -0.31 -29.57
N VAL A 131 5.63 -1.15 -28.96
CA VAL A 131 6.25 -0.87 -27.66
C VAL A 131 7.18 0.34 -27.76
N ASP A 132 7.95 0.49 -28.85
CA ASP A 132 8.81 1.66 -29.07
C ASP A 132 8.03 2.97 -29.13
N ARG A 133 6.93 3.03 -29.89
CA ARG A 133 6.06 4.22 -29.92
C ARG A 133 5.49 4.55 -28.54
N TRP A 134 5.19 3.52 -27.74
CA TRP A 134 4.70 3.71 -26.38
C TRP A 134 5.79 4.21 -25.43
N LEU A 135 7.03 3.70 -25.56
CA LEU A 135 8.19 4.16 -24.81
C LEU A 135 8.57 5.60 -25.19
N GLU A 136 8.52 5.95 -26.47
CA GLU A 136 8.73 7.32 -26.95
C GLU A 136 7.69 8.28 -26.35
N TRP A 137 6.41 7.93 -26.39
CA TRP A 137 5.36 8.72 -25.73
C TRP A 137 5.58 8.86 -24.21
N SER A 138 6.01 7.77 -23.58
CA SER A 138 6.33 7.76 -22.14
C SER A 138 7.53 8.63 -21.81
N GLY A 139 8.51 8.72 -22.72
CA GLY A 139 9.70 9.56 -22.60
C GLY A 139 9.42 11.06 -22.54
N HIS A 140 8.33 11.49 -23.16
CA HIS A 140 7.87 12.89 -23.12
C HIS A 140 7.17 13.27 -21.80
N GLN A 141 6.88 12.31 -20.93
CA GLN A 141 6.23 12.59 -19.64
C GLN A 141 7.27 13.06 -18.61
N GLU A 142 6.90 14.05 -17.78
CA GLU A 142 7.74 14.58 -16.68
C GLU A 142 8.27 13.48 -15.76
N LEU A 143 7.48 12.42 -15.60
CA LEU A 143 7.81 11.24 -14.81
C LEU A 143 9.08 10.54 -15.29
N TRP A 144 9.22 10.35 -16.59
CA TRP A 144 10.35 9.64 -17.19
C TRP A 144 11.62 10.46 -17.09
N LYS A 145 11.53 11.76 -17.41
CA LYS A 145 12.63 12.71 -17.30
C LYS A 145 13.23 12.74 -15.89
N ARG A 146 12.39 12.87 -14.85
CA ARG A 146 12.85 12.87 -13.45
C ARG A 146 13.45 11.56 -12.99
N THR A 147 12.93 10.44 -13.47
CA THR A 147 13.49 9.12 -13.13
C THR A 147 14.90 8.99 -13.71
N MET A 148 15.08 9.39 -14.97
CA MET A 148 16.39 9.36 -15.62
C MET A 148 17.38 10.31 -14.94
N GLU A 149 16.96 11.53 -14.61
CA GLU A 149 17.75 12.49 -13.83
C GLU A 149 18.19 11.89 -12.47
N GLY A 150 17.28 11.20 -11.77
CA GLY A 150 17.60 10.52 -10.52
C GLY A 150 18.57 9.33 -10.70
N PHE A 151 18.47 8.59 -11.81
CA PHE A 151 19.47 7.56 -12.13
C PHE A 151 20.83 8.16 -12.43
N THR A 152 20.89 9.23 -13.22
CA THR A 152 22.13 9.97 -13.52
C THR A 152 22.77 10.52 -12.25
N GLU A 153 21.98 11.09 -11.33
CA GLU A 153 22.47 11.61 -10.05
C GLU A 153 23.10 10.51 -9.17
N VAL A 154 22.48 9.32 -9.12
CA VAL A 154 22.96 8.21 -8.29
C VAL A 154 24.13 7.47 -8.94
N MET A 155 24.06 7.25 -10.25
CA MET A 155 25.05 6.45 -10.99
C MET A 155 26.26 7.27 -11.44
N GLY A 156 26.13 8.61 -11.48
CA GLY A 156 27.20 9.52 -11.91
C GLY A 156 27.52 9.44 -13.40
N ASP A 157 26.66 8.81 -14.19
CA ASP A 157 26.76 8.63 -15.63
C ASP A 157 25.37 8.79 -16.24
N GLU A 158 25.28 9.48 -17.38
CA GLU A 158 24.03 9.72 -18.13
C GLU A 158 23.52 8.47 -18.84
N ASN A 159 24.30 7.38 -18.86
CA ASN A 159 24.10 6.32 -19.82
C ASN A 159 23.91 4.92 -19.19
N PRO A 160 22.72 4.58 -18.68
CA PRO A 160 22.17 3.30 -19.06
C PRO A 160 21.68 3.47 -20.51
N VAL A 161 22.31 2.81 -21.49
CA VAL A 161 21.91 2.84 -22.91
C VAL A 161 20.39 2.64 -23.04
N MET A 162 19.63 3.75 -23.02
CA MET A 162 18.18 3.82 -23.10
C MET A 162 17.91 4.58 -24.38
N LEU A 163 17.86 3.83 -25.47
CA LEU A 163 17.91 4.27 -26.87
C LEU A 163 16.71 5.12 -27.33
N HIS A 164 15.83 5.56 -26.43
CA HIS A 164 14.57 6.24 -26.77
C HIS A 164 14.42 7.65 -26.17
N VAL A 165 15.44 8.20 -25.51
CA VAL A 165 15.44 9.61 -25.10
C VAL A 165 16.21 10.41 -26.15
N HIS A 166 15.49 10.97 -27.12
CA HIS A 166 16.06 12.01 -27.96
C HIS A 166 16.17 13.29 -27.13
N GLU A 167 17.40 13.68 -26.82
CA GLU A 167 17.70 15.01 -26.31
C GLU A 167 17.36 16.02 -27.43
N ASN A 168 16.32 16.83 -27.23
CA ASN A 168 16.08 17.98 -28.09
C ASN A 168 17.24 18.96 -27.88
N ASN A 169 18.28 18.82 -28.69
CA ASN A 169 19.24 19.89 -28.94
C ASN A 169 18.54 20.92 -29.83
N ASP A 170 17.82 21.84 -29.20
CA ASP A 170 17.41 23.09 -29.84
C ASP A 170 18.64 24.04 -29.86
N ASP A 171 19.24 24.18 -31.04
CA ASP A 171 20.06 25.32 -31.46
C ASP A 171 19.16 26.55 -31.76
#